data_AF-A0A3R7C3V1-F1
#
_entry.id   AF-A0A3R7C3V1-F1
#
_cell.length_a   1.000
_cell.length_b   1.000
_cell.length_c   1.000
_cell.angle_alpha   90.00
_cell.angle_beta   90.00
_cell.angle_gamma   90.00
#
_symmetry.space_group_name_H-M   'P 1'
#
loop_
_entity.id
_entity.type
_entity.pdbx_description
1 polymer ?
#
loop_
_entity_poly.entity_id
_entity_poly.type
_entity_poly.pdbx_seq_one_letter_code
_entity_poly.pdbx_strand_id
1 'polypeptide(L)'
;MRVCILRIEGTNCEWETCLCFRNLGASAEIVHLKQLTGEHSERRNLEDYDILVLPGGFSAGDYVRAGAIFAARMRAIWRDLRSFVDTGKPVLGICNGFQVLVELGLLPGWDDKREVALTLNDSARFECRLTILKHENRGKCVFTKDIPQGSLLRMPCAHAEGKFFVPAESRERV
;
A
#
# COMPACT_ATOMS: atom_id res chain seq x y z
N MET A 1 13.33 2.40 14.79
CA MET A 1 12.55 1.86 13.67
C MET A 1 12.69 2.78 12.46
N ARG A 2 13.23 2.27 11.35
CA ARG A 2 13.38 2.98 10.07
C ARG A 2 12.21 2.65 9.15
N VAL A 3 11.59 3.66 8.56
CA VAL A 3 10.39 3.50 7.73
C VAL A 3 10.65 4.08 6.35
N CYS A 4 10.49 3.26 5.32
CA CYS A 4 10.58 3.66 3.92
C CYS A 4 9.18 4.04 3.41
N ILE A 5 8.96 5.33 3.15
CA ILE A 5 7.76 5.81 2.44
C ILE A 5 8.11 5.85 0.95
N LEU A 6 7.73 4.81 0.22
CA LEU A 6 8.13 4.64 -1.18
C LEU A 6 7.21 5.46 -2.09
N ARG A 7 7.81 6.22 -3.01
CA ARG A 7 7.06 6.98 -4.02
C ARG A 7 7.59 6.79 -5.44
N ILE A 8 6.72 7.12 -6.38
CA ILE A 8 7.08 7.46 -7.76
C ILE A 8 6.41 8.79 -8.12
N GLU A 9 6.55 9.26 -9.36
CA GLU A 9 5.78 10.40 -9.83
C GLU A 9 4.26 10.16 -9.71
N GLY A 10 3.51 11.20 -9.33
CA GLY A 10 2.05 11.13 -9.14
C GLY A 10 1.58 10.61 -7.79
N THR A 11 2.46 9.99 -7.00
CA THR A 11 2.23 9.85 -5.55
C THR A 11 2.05 11.24 -4.93
N ASN A 12 1.11 11.40 -4.00
CA ASN A 12 0.81 12.72 -3.40
C ASN A 12 0.50 12.70 -1.90
N CYS A 13 0.47 11.52 -1.27
CA CYS A 13 0.25 11.37 0.17
C CYS A 13 1.52 11.01 0.97
N GLU A 14 2.71 11.10 0.37
CA GLU A 14 3.94 10.66 1.01
C GLU A 14 4.35 11.55 2.20
N TRP A 15 4.00 12.84 2.16
CA TRP A 15 4.45 13.82 3.14
C TRP A 15 3.73 13.66 4.47
N GLU A 16 2.40 13.61 4.46
CA GLU A 16 1.59 13.36 5.65
C GLU A 16 1.81 11.96 6.20
N THR A 17 2.02 10.97 5.33
CA THR A 17 2.36 9.60 5.78
C THR A 17 3.70 9.60 6.52
N CYS A 18 4.72 10.26 5.96
CA CYS A 18 6.04 10.41 6.60
C CYS A 18 5.92 11.16 7.94
N LEU A 19 5.16 12.26 7.98
CA LEU A 19 4.92 13.04 9.19
C LEU A 19 4.24 12.21 10.29
N CYS A 20 3.23 11.40 9.95
CA CYS A 20 2.56 10.51 10.90
C CYS A 20 3.54 9.55 11.57
N PHE A 21 4.41 8.88 10.81
CA PHE A 21 5.42 8.00 11.40
C PHE A 21 6.46 8.75 12.26
N ARG A 22 6.89 9.93 11.83
CA ARG A 22 7.82 10.78 12.62
C ARG A 22 7.22 11.23 13.95
N ASN A 23 5.94 11.59 13.95
CA ASN A 23 5.22 11.97 15.18
C ASN A 23 5.09 10.81 16.17
N LEU A 24 5.16 9.57 15.69
CA LEU A 24 5.22 8.35 16.52
C LEU A 24 6.66 7.96 16.94
N GLY A 25 7.65 8.81 16.65
CA GLY A 25 9.06 8.59 17.02
C GLY A 25 9.83 7.67 16.06
N ALA A 26 9.27 7.30 14.91
CA ALA A 26 9.98 6.51 13.92
C ALA A 26 10.88 7.38 13.03
N SER A 27 11.99 6.81 12.54
CA SER A 27 12.85 7.44 11.54
C SER A 27 12.27 7.17 10.15
N ALA A 28 11.32 8.00 9.72
CA ALA A 28 10.69 7.87 8.40
C ALA A 28 11.36 8.75 7.35
N GLU A 29 11.56 8.19 6.16
CA GLU A 29 12.16 8.84 5.00
C GLU A 29 11.29 8.59 3.77
N ILE A 30 11.15 9.62 2.92
CA ILE A 30 10.52 9.49 1.61
C ILE A 30 11.59 9.05 0.63
N VAL A 31 11.38 7.89 0.00
CA VAL A 31 12.34 7.27 -0.91
C VAL A 31 11.69 7.15 -2.29
N HIS A 32 12.33 7.69 -3.31
CA HIS A 32 11.90 7.46 -4.68
C HIS A 32 12.34 6.06 -5.15
N LEU A 33 11.51 5.33 -5.90
CA LEU A 33 11.82 3.97 -6.36
C LEU A 33 13.19 3.85 -7.05
N LYS A 34 13.57 4.87 -7.84
CA LYS A 34 14.89 4.96 -8.50
C LYS A 34 16.09 4.88 -7.53
N GLN A 35 15.92 5.26 -6.27
CA GLN A 35 16.96 5.14 -5.25
C GLN A 35 17.19 3.67 -4.82
N LEU A 36 16.16 2.82 -4.96
CA LEU A 36 16.25 1.39 -4.70
C LEU A 36 16.70 0.60 -5.95
N THR A 37 16.32 1.03 -7.15
CA THR A 37 16.78 0.39 -8.41
C THR A 37 18.21 0.76 -8.79
N GLY A 38 18.81 1.75 -8.13
CA GLY A 38 20.16 2.25 -8.43
C GLY A 38 20.25 3.27 -9.56
N GLU A 39 19.10 3.72 -10.08
CA GLU A 39 18.94 4.75 -11.12
C GLU A 39 18.97 6.19 -10.57
N HIS A 40 19.34 6.37 -9.30
CA HIS A 40 19.53 7.66 -8.64
C HIS A 40 20.93 7.71 -8.01
N SER A 41 21.51 8.92 -7.93
CA SER A 41 22.84 9.13 -7.31
C SER A 41 22.84 8.80 -5.82
N GLU A 42 21.80 9.25 -5.10
CA GLU A 42 21.59 8.92 -3.68
C GLU A 42 20.86 7.58 -3.54
N ARG A 43 21.63 6.49 -3.55
CA ARG A 43 21.10 5.13 -3.41
C ARG A 43 20.60 4.85 -2.00
N ARG A 44 19.65 3.92 -1.89
CA ARG A 44 19.14 3.34 -0.64
C ARG A 44 19.04 1.83 -0.82
N ASN A 45 19.14 1.07 0.26
CA ASN A 45 18.85 -0.36 0.27
C ASN A 45 17.53 -0.60 1.02
N LEU A 46 16.63 -1.42 0.45
CA LEU A 46 15.36 -1.73 1.10
C LEU A 46 15.57 -2.49 2.42
N GLU A 47 16.62 -3.30 2.53
CA GLU A 47 16.92 -4.09 3.72
C GLU A 47 17.30 -3.23 4.95
N ASP A 48 17.70 -1.97 4.72
CA ASP A 48 18.04 -1.00 5.76
C ASP A 48 16.81 -0.50 6.56
N TYR A 49 15.61 -0.79 6.08
CA TYR A 49 14.35 -0.35 6.68
C TYR A 49 13.66 -1.49 7.44
N ASP A 50 12.86 -1.11 8.43
CA ASP A 50 12.06 -2.03 9.24
C ASP A 50 10.62 -2.13 8.73
N ILE A 51 10.11 -1.07 8.07
CA ILE A 51 8.75 -1.00 7.51
C ILE A 51 8.82 -0.40 6.10
N LEU A 52 8.09 -0.98 5.17
CA LEU A 52 7.81 -0.40 3.85
C LEU A 52 6.38 0.13 3.81
N VAL A 53 6.19 1.35 3.34
CA VAL A 53 4.89 1.97 3.19
C VAL A 53 4.72 2.47 1.76
N LEU A 54 3.64 2.04 1.11
CA LEU A 54 3.14 2.57 -0.14
C LEU A 54 2.01 3.56 0.20
N PRO A 55 2.25 4.88 0.10
CA PRO A 55 1.26 5.89 0.45
C PRO A 55 0.17 6.01 -0.64
N GLY A 56 -0.83 6.85 -0.37
CA GLY A 56 -1.89 7.19 -1.32
C GLY A 56 -1.46 8.12 -2.45
N GLY A 57 -2.39 8.38 -3.36
CA GLY A 57 -2.27 9.33 -4.45
C GLY A 57 -2.72 8.78 -5.79
N PHE A 58 -2.10 9.24 -6.86
CA PHE A 58 -2.41 8.85 -8.24
C PHE A 58 -1.09 8.50 -8.95
N SER A 59 -0.44 7.42 -8.50
CA SER A 59 0.88 7.06 -9.02
C SER A 59 0.84 6.87 -10.54
N ALA A 60 1.77 7.55 -11.24
CA ALA A 60 1.77 7.68 -12.69
C ALA A 60 0.41 8.14 -13.28
N GLY A 61 -0.32 9.01 -12.56
CA GLY A 61 -1.61 9.57 -12.97
C GLY A 61 -2.76 8.56 -13.07
N ASP A 62 -2.57 7.33 -12.59
CA ASP A 62 -3.49 6.21 -12.79
C ASP A 62 -3.88 5.99 -14.28
N TYR A 63 -3.01 6.38 -15.22
CA TYR A 63 -3.33 6.46 -16.67
C TYR A 63 -3.75 5.13 -17.32
N VAL A 64 -3.32 3.99 -16.78
CA VAL A 64 -3.70 2.65 -17.28
C VAL A 64 -4.77 2.03 -16.40
N ARG A 65 -4.45 1.91 -15.11
CA ARG A 65 -5.30 1.51 -13.98
C ARG A 65 -4.60 2.00 -12.72
N ALA A 66 -5.36 2.23 -11.66
CA ALA A 66 -4.78 2.74 -10.44
C ALA A 66 -3.71 1.79 -9.85
N GLY A 67 -2.51 2.32 -9.62
CA GLY A 67 -1.36 1.56 -9.08
C GLY A 67 -0.66 0.59 -10.04
N ALA A 68 -1.18 0.33 -11.24
CA ALA A 68 -0.63 -0.70 -12.14
C ALA A 68 0.79 -0.38 -12.64
N ILE A 69 1.07 0.89 -12.99
CA ILE A 69 2.40 1.30 -13.45
C ILE A 69 3.41 1.23 -12.30
N PHE A 70 3.02 1.64 -11.10
CA PHE A 70 3.89 1.56 -9.92
C PHE A 70 4.19 0.09 -9.59
N ALA A 71 3.19 -0.78 -9.57
CA ALA A 71 3.37 -2.22 -9.40
C ALA A 71 4.34 -2.81 -10.44
N ALA A 72 4.16 -2.49 -11.73
CA ALA A 72 5.04 -2.96 -12.80
C ALA A 72 6.50 -2.52 -12.59
N ARG A 73 6.73 -1.28 -12.15
CA ARG A 73 8.09 -0.79 -11.87
C ARG A 73 8.69 -1.37 -10.60
N MET A 74 7.88 -1.65 -9.58
CA MET A 74 8.34 -2.33 -8.36
C MET A 74 8.85 -3.75 -8.64
N ARG A 75 8.50 -4.37 -9.78
CA ARG A 75 9.11 -5.64 -10.20
C ARG A 75 10.63 -5.54 -10.39
N ALA A 76 11.19 -4.36 -10.62
CA ALA A 76 12.64 -4.15 -10.69
C ALA A 76 13.36 -4.45 -9.36
N ILE A 77 12.66 -4.31 -8.23
CA ILE A 77 13.18 -4.62 -6.88
C ILE A 77 12.50 -5.86 -6.28
N TRP A 78 11.95 -6.73 -7.12
CA TRP A 78 11.10 -7.85 -6.68
C TRP A 78 11.81 -8.80 -5.71
N ARG A 79 13.09 -9.10 -5.98
CA ARG A 79 13.92 -9.95 -5.12
C ARG A 79 14.06 -9.33 -3.73
N ASP A 80 14.34 -8.04 -3.65
CA ASP A 80 14.55 -7.34 -2.38
C ASP A 80 13.22 -7.22 -1.62
N LEU A 81 12.12 -6.99 -2.33
CA LEU A 81 10.77 -6.98 -1.75
C LEU A 81 10.38 -8.34 -1.18
N ARG A 82 10.71 -9.44 -1.87
CA ARG A 82 10.53 -10.81 -1.34
C ARG A 82 11.36 -11.04 -0.09
N SER A 83 12.66 -10.76 -0.15
CA SER A 83 13.55 -10.83 1.03
C SER A 83 12.98 -10.05 2.22
N PHE A 84 12.52 -8.82 1.98
CA PHE A 84 11.92 -7.96 2.99
C PHE A 84 10.70 -8.61 3.65
N VAL A 85 9.75 -9.12 2.86
CA VAL A 85 8.52 -9.75 3.39
C VAL A 85 8.80 -11.11 4.05
N ASP A 86 9.69 -11.92 3.47
CA ASP A 86 10.05 -13.25 3.99
C ASP A 86 10.74 -13.15 5.36
N THR A 87 11.42 -12.04 5.65
CA THR A 87 11.96 -11.73 6.99
C THR A 87 10.92 -11.25 8.01
N GLY A 88 9.63 -11.21 7.63
CA GLY A 88 8.51 -10.81 8.49
C GLY A 88 8.38 -9.29 8.68
N LYS A 89 9.11 -8.47 7.91
CA LYS A 89 9.01 -7.01 7.99
C LYS A 89 7.68 -6.55 7.38
N PRO A 90 6.92 -5.69 8.06
CA PRO A 90 5.58 -5.33 7.63
C PRO A 90 5.59 -4.37 6.43
N VAL A 91 4.62 -4.56 5.54
CA VAL A 91 4.33 -3.69 4.39
C VAL A 91 2.94 -3.10 4.56
N LEU A 92 2.81 -1.78 4.41
CA LEU A 92 1.54 -1.06 4.49
C LEU A 92 1.21 -0.40 3.15
N GLY A 93 0.02 -0.68 2.60
CA GLY A 93 -0.50 0.02 1.42
C GLY A 93 -1.73 0.86 1.78
N ILE A 94 -1.71 2.16 1.48
CA ILE A 94 -2.81 3.09 1.79
C ILE A 94 -3.40 3.62 0.48
N CYS A 95 -4.71 3.47 0.27
CA CYS A 95 -5.40 3.92 -0.96
C CYS A 95 -4.69 3.40 -2.23
N ASN A 96 -3.97 4.24 -2.96
CA ASN A 96 -3.18 3.85 -4.12
C ASN A 96 -2.11 2.80 -3.78
N GLY A 97 -1.49 2.88 -2.62
CA GLY A 97 -0.58 1.84 -2.15
C GLY A 97 -1.24 0.46 -2.01
N PHE A 98 -2.51 0.40 -1.58
CA PHE A 98 -3.24 -0.88 -1.54
C PHE A 98 -3.50 -1.43 -2.94
N GLN A 99 -3.85 -0.55 -3.90
CA GLN A 99 -3.98 -0.92 -5.32
C GLN A 99 -2.66 -1.47 -5.89
N VAL A 100 -1.52 -0.87 -5.55
CA VAL A 100 -0.20 -1.36 -5.95
C VAL A 100 0.07 -2.76 -5.40
N LEU A 101 -0.23 -3.03 -4.13
CA LEU A 101 -0.05 -4.38 -3.54
C LEU A 101 -0.92 -5.43 -4.23
N VAL A 102 -2.17 -5.08 -4.58
CA VAL A 102 -3.09 -5.95 -5.33
C VAL A 102 -2.56 -6.22 -6.75
N GLU A 103 -2.10 -5.18 -7.46
CA GLU A 103 -1.54 -5.33 -8.82
C GLU A 103 -0.20 -6.10 -8.81
N LEU A 104 0.57 -6.05 -7.73
CA LEU A 104 1.75 -6.90 -7.52
C LEU A 104 1.39 -8.37 -7.23
N GLY A 105 0.12 -8.69 -6.94
CA GLY A 105 -0.29 -10.03 -6.55
C GLY A 105 0.21 -10.43 -5.16
N LEU A 106 0.41 -9.45 -4.27
CA LEU A 106 0.80 -9.68 -2.87
C LEU A 106 -0.39 -9.92 -1.95
N LEU A 107 -1.60 -9.65 -2.44
CA LEU A 107 -2.85 -9.77 -1.70
C LEU A 107 -3.89 -10.48 -2.60
N PRO A 108 -4.74 -11.37 -2.05
CA PRO A 108 -4.83 -11.77 -0.64
C PRO A 108 -3.74 -12.77 -0.20
N GLY A 109 -2.99 -13.35 -1.14
CA GLY A 109 -1.91 -14.30 -0.88
C GLY A 109 -0.56 -13.86 -1.46
N TRP A 110 0.52 -14.50 -0.99
CA TRP A 110 1.90 -14.23 -1.42
C TRP A 110 2.34 -15.15 -2.58
N ASP A 111 1.43 -15.43 -3.52
CA ASP A 111 1.61 -16.46 -4.56
C ASP A 111 1.93 -15.87 -5.94
N ASP A 112 2.23 -14.56 -6.02
CA ASP A 112 2.49 -13.82 -7.28
C ASP A 112 1.35 -13.84 -8.29
N LYS A 113 0.16 -14.25 -7.83
CA LYS A 113 -1.06 -14.33 -8.63
C LYS A 113 -2.02 -13.25 -8.18
N ARG A 114 -2.42 -12.40 -9.12
CA ARG A 114 -3.49 -11.42 -8.89
C ARG A 114 -4.83 -12.15 -8.86
N GLU A 115 -5.35 -12.38 -7.66
CA GLU A 115 -6.65 -13.05 -7.44
C GLU A 115 -7.79 -12.08 -7.18
N VAL A 116 -7.49 -10.82 -6.84
CA VAL A 116 -8.45 -9.77 -6.55
C VAL A 116 -8.13 -8.50 -7.34
N ALA A 117 -9.07 -7.57 -7.39
CA ALA A 117 -8.89 -6.31 -8.08
C ALA A 117 -9.57 -5.17 -7.31
N LEU A 118 -9.07 -3.97 -7.51
CA LEU A 118 -9.81 -2.75 -7.22
C LEU A 118 -10.25 -2.16 -8.57
N THR A 119 -11.50 -1.75 -8.64
CA THR A 119 -12.12 -1.22 -9.86
C THR A 119 -12.93 0.03 -9.55
N LEU A 120 -13.49 0.64 -10.60
CA LEU A 120 -14.35 1.81 -10.51
C LEU A 120 -15.45 1.61 -9.47
N ASN A 121 -15.67 2.65 -8.67
CA ASN A 121 -16.78 2.70 -7.74
C ASN A 121 -18.11 2.50 -8.48
N ASP A 122 -19.11 1.90 -7.83
CA ASP A 122 -20.45 1.74 -8.43
C ASP A 122 -21.13 3.08 -8.75
N SER A 123 -20.73 4.17 -8.07
CA SER A 123 -21.18 5.52 -8.39
C SER A 123 -20.58 6.11 -9.66
N ALA A 124 -19.57 5.44 -10.25
CA ALA A 124 -18.75 5.93 -11.36
C ALA A 124 -18.15 7.33 -11.13
N ARG A 125 -17.91 7.68 -9.85
CA ARG A 125 -17.40 9.00 -9.43
C ARG A 125 -16.28 8.83 -8.41
N PHE A 126 -15.44 9.87 -8.33
CA PHE A 126 -14.52 10.03 -7.22
C PHE A 126 -15.31 10.32 -5.94
N GLU A 127 -15.06 9.53 -4.90
CA GLU A 127 -15.70 9.68 -3.60
C GLU A 127 -14.69 10.22 -2.58
N CYS A 128 -14.98 11.41 -2.03
CA CYS A 128 -14.24 12.03 -0.95
C CYS A 128 -15.18 12.21 0.25
N ARG A 129 -15.15 11.29 1.21
CA ARG A 129 -16.15 11.23 2.30
C ARG A 129 -15.54 10.79 3.61
N LEU A 130 -16.16 11.19 4.71
CA LEU A 130 -15.92 10.57 5.99
C LEU A 130 -16.76 9.29 6.10
N THR A 131 -16.12 8.15 6.26
CA THR A 131 -16.75 6.83 6.26
C THR A 131 -16.61 6.17 7.63
N ILE A 132 -17.65 5.46 8.07
CA ILE A 132 -17.60 4.67 9.30
C ILE A 132 -17.17 3.26 8.93
N LEU A 133 -16.08 2.80 9.51
CA LEU A 133 -15.57 1.45 9.38
C LEU A 133 -15.74 0.71 10.70
N LYS A 134 -16.03 -0.60 10.63
CA LYS A 134 -16.01 -1.49 11.79
C LYS A 134 -14.74 -2.33 11.76
N HIS A 135 -14.00 -2.36 12.87
CA HIS A 135 -12.80 -3.17 12.97
C HIS A 135 -13.17 -4.66 13.20
N GLU A 136 -13.02 -5.49 12.16
CA GLU A 136 -13.37 -6.93 12.21
C GLU A 136 -12.17 -7.87 12.37
N ASN A 137 -10.95 -7.34 12.35
CA ASN A 137 -9.75 -8.17 12.42
C ASN A 137 -9.61 -8.85 13.79
N ARG A 138 -9.17 -10.12 13.79
CA ARG A 138 -8.90 -10.94 14.97
C ARG A 138 -7.46 -10.81 15.48
N GLY A 139 -6.87 -9.61 15.36
CA GLY A 139 -5.52 -9.30 15.88
C GLY A 139 -4.33 -9.76 15.03
N LYS A 140 -4.54 -10.27 13.81
CA LYS A 140 -3.43 -10.73 12.94
C LYS A 140 -2.65 -9.60 12.25
N CYS A 141 -3.24 -8.41 12.12
CA CYS A 141 -2.57 -7.26 11.50
C CYS A 141 -1.86 -6.43 12.56
N VAL A 142 -0.54 -6.30 12.42
CA VAL A 142 0.29 -5.50 13.33
C VAL A 142 -0.13 -4.03 13.41
N PHE A 143 -0.75 -3.49 12.34
CA PHE A 143 -1.20 -2.10 12.29
C PHE A 143 -2.51 -1.83 13.01
N THR A 144 -3.32 -2.87 13.27
CA THR A 144 -4.64 -2.71 13.89
C THR A 144 -4.82 -3.54 15.16
N LYS A 145 -3.78 -4.25 15.61
CA LYS A 145 -3.83 -5.18 16.76
C LYS A 145 -4.30 -4.53 18.07
N ASP A 146 -4.01 -3.25 18.26
CA ASP A 146 -4.35 -2.51 19.49
C ASP A 146 -5.73 -1.82 19.39
N ILE A 147 -6.41 -1.95 18.24
CA ILE A 147 -7.78 -1.48 18.06
C ILE A 147 -8.73 -2.60 18.51
N PRO A 148 -9.65 -2.38 19.46
CA PRO A 148 -10.59 -3.42 19.88
C PRO A 148 -11.44 -3.93 18.70
N GLN A 149 -11.72 -5.23 18.68
CA GLN A 149 -12.64 -5.79 17.69
C GLN A 149 -14.05 -5.22 17.91
N GLY A 150 -14.72 -4.87 16.82
CA GLY A 150 -16.04 -4.25 16.83
C GLY A 150 -16.03 -2.73 17.01
N SER A 151 -14.86 -2.10 17.25
CA SER A 151 -14.75 -0.65 17.29
C SER A 151 -15.22 -0.01 15.98
N LEU A 152 -16.01 1.05 16.10
CA LEU A 152 -16.42 1.90 14.99
C LEU A 152 -15.43 3.06 14.87
N LEU A 153 -14.83 3.20 13.69
CA LEU A 153 -13.82 4.21 13.38
C LEU A 153 -14.35 5.13 12.29
N ARG A 154 -14.15 6.44 12.45
CA ARG A 154 -14.43 7.43 11.40
C ARG A 154 -13.15 7.65 10.61
N MET A 155 -13.13 7.21 9.36
CA MET A 155 -11.96 7.27 8.49
C MET A 155 -12.27 8.06 7.22
N PRO A 156 -11.41 9.00 6.81
CA PRO A 156 -11.56 9.65 5.51
C PRO A 156 -11.31 8.64 4.39
N CYS A 157 -12.12 8.69 3.33
CA CYS A 157 -11.92 7.97 2.08
C CYS A 157 -11.83 8.97 0.92
N ALA A 158 -10.98 8.67 -0.06
CA ALA A 158 -10.71 9.50 -1.22
C ALA A 158 -10.27 8.61 -2.40
N HIS A 159 -11.19 8.13 -3.22
CA HIS A 159 -10.89 7.22 -4.33
C HIS A 159 -11.96 7.21 -5.43
N ALA A 160 -11.53 6.96 -6.68
CA ALA A 160 -12.41 6.61 -7.81
C ALA A 160 -12.44 5.10 -8.11
N GLU A 161 -11.33 4.40 -7.85
CA GLU A 161 -11.15 2.96 -8.08
C GLU A 161 -10.99 2.19 -6.75
N GLY A 162 -11.96 2.31 -5.84
CA GLY A 162 -11.89 1.65 -4.53
C GLY A 162 -12.80 0.44 -4.36
N LYS A 163 -13.55 0.05 -5.40
CA LYS A 163 -14.43 -1.11 -5.32
C LYS A 163 -13.60 -2.38 -5.34
N PHE A 164 -13.60 -3.10 -4.22
CA PHE A 164 -12.93 -4.39 -4.12
C PHE A 164 -13.74 -5.48 -4.81
N PHE A 165 -13.13 -6.13 -5.79
CA PHE A 165 -13.72 -7.19 -6.60
C PHE A 165 -12.98 -8.51 -6.37
N VAL A 166 -13.76 -9.54 -6.02
CA VAL A 166 -13.29 -10.91 -5.80
C VAL A 166 -13.98 -11.83 -6.82
N PRO A 167 -13.24 -12.39 -7.79
CA PRO A 167 -13.74 -13.44 -8.68
C PRO A 167 -14.33 -14.61 -7.91
N ALA A 168 -15.30 -15.32 -8.50
CA ALA A 168 -16.01 -16.41 -7.82
C ALA A 168 -15.05 -17.50 -7.28
N GLU A 169 -14.04 -17.85 -8.05
CA GLU A 169 -12.97 -18.81 -7.73
C GLU A 169 -12.07 -18.40 -6.55
N SER A 170 -12.01 -17.10 -6.22
CA SER A 170 -11.15 -16.56 -5.15
C SER A 170 -11.90 -16.28 -3.84
N ARG A 171 -13.23 -16.49 -3.81
CA ARG A 171 -14.08 -16.10 -2.66
C ARG A 171 -13.79 -16.84 -1.37
N GLU A 172 -13.31 -18.08 -1.44
CA GLU A 172 -13.01 -18.89 -0.24
C GLU A 172 -11.70 -18.47 0.44
N ARG A 173 -10.84 -17.70 -0.25
CA ARG A 173 -9.51 -17.27 0.22
C ARG A 173 -9.50 -15.89 0.88
N VAL A 174 -10.58 -15.12 0.74
CA VAL A 174 -10.73 -13.74 1.21
C VAL A 174 -11.73 -13.69 2.36
#